data_AF-A0A845D474-F1
#
_entry.id   AF-A0A845D474-F1
#
_cell.length_a   1.000
_cell.length_b   1.000
_cell.length_c   1.000
_cell.angle_alpha   90.00
_cell.angle_beta   90.00
_cell.angle_gamma   90.00
#
_symmetry.space_group_name_H-M   'P 1'
#
loop_
_entity.id
_entity.type
_entity.pdbx_description
1 polymer ?
#
loop_
_entity_poly.entity_id
_entity_poly.type
_entity_poly.pdbx_seq_one_letter_code
_entity_poly.pdbx_strand_id
1 'polypeptide(L)'
;MLFSAPSRRFFEEVDAGKFVLVISPVVEEEIRSAPDVVQELFAAYNQTARVEQITNETLELRTSYVELGVVSRSALADALHVAIATVAGCELIVIWNFRDIVHFDKIRRYNAVNILRGHDRIGIFSPLEVVQHDEP
;
A
#
# COMPACT_ATOMS: atom_id res chain seq x y z
N MET A 1 6.49 -13.49 15.04
CA MET A 1 5.73 -12.97 13.89
C MET A 1 6.66 -12.92 12.68
N LEU A 2 6.23 -13.48 11.54
CA LEU A 2 7.03 -13.78 10.35
C LEU A 2 7.85 -12.58 9.80
N PHE A 3 7.43 -11.34 10.09
CA PHE A 3 8.06 -10.12 9.57
C PHE A 3 8.72 -9.22 10.60
N SER A 4 8.84 -9.63 11.88
CA SER A 4 9.28 -8.69 12.93
C SER A 4 10.63 -8.00 12.69
N ALA A 5 11.61 -8.69 12.10
CA ALA A 5 12.92 -8.10 11.79
C ALA A 5 12.88 -7.24 10.50
N PRO A 6 12.32 -7.71 9.37
CA PRO A 6 12.09 -6.85 8.20
C PRO A 6 11.24 -5.60 8.48
N SER A 7 10.20 -5.70 9.31
CA SER A 7 9.40 -4.54 9.72
C SER A 7 10.25 -3.47 10.40
N ARG A 8 11.09 -3.87 11.37
CA ARG A 8 11.94 -2.94 12.10
C ARG A 8 12.91 -2.23 11.16
N ARG A 9 13.56 -2.98 10.27
CA ARG A 9 14.46 -2.42 9.25
C ARG A 9 13.75 -1.44 8.32
N PHE A 10 12.53 -1.75 7.90
CA PHE A 10 11.74 -0.84 7.08
C PHE A 10 11.52 0.51 7.78
N PHE A 11 11.13 0.48 9.06
CA PHE A 11 10.94 1.70 9.83
C PHE A 11 12.26 2.43 10.15
N GLU A 12 13.37 1.72 10.35
CA GLU A 12 14.72 2.33 10.44
C GLU A 12 15.08 3.07 9.15
N GLU A 13 14.74 2.53 7.97
CA GLU A 13 14.96 3.20 6.68
C GLU A 13 14.01 4.37 6.45
N VAL A 14 12.77 4.31 6.96
CA VAL A 14 11.85 5.45 7.03
C VAL A 14 12.46 6.56 7.88
N ASP A 15 12.96 6.24 9.07
CA ASP A 15 13.59 7.20 9.99
C ASP A 15 14.85 7.81 9.37
N ALA A 16 15.58 7.05 8.54
CA ALA A 16 16.73 7.52 7.76
C ALA A 16 16.34 8.39 6.55
N GLY A 17 15.05 8.61 6.31
CA GLY A 17 14.53 9.43 5.21
C GLY A 17 14.61 8.78 3.83
N LYS A 18 14.80 7.44 3.75
CA LYS A 18 14.80 6.72 2.47
C LYS A 18 13.40 6.60 1.87
N PHE A 19 12.36 6.67 2.71
CA PHE A 19 10.97 6.57 2.30
C PHE A 19 10.16 7.75 2.81
N VAL A 20 9.23 8.21 1.98
CA VAL A 20 8.15 9.12 2.41
C VAL A 20 6.91 8.29 2.63
N LEU A 21 6.45 8.23 3.88
CA LEU A 21 5.22 7.51 4.20
C LEU A 21 3.99 8.26 3.70
N VAL A 22 3.03 7.50 3.20
CA VAL A 22 1.72 7.99 2.77
C VAL A 22 0.65 7.24 3.54
N ILE A 23 -0.26 7.97 4.15
CA ILE A 23 -1.38 7.45 4.93
C ILE A 23 -2.69 7.86 4.25
N SER A 24 -3.70 7.00 4.34
CA SER A 24 -5.04 7.27 3.84
C SER A 24 -6.11 6.77 4.81
N PRO A 25 -7.38 7.17 4.64
CA PRO A 25 -8.48 6.65 5.46
C PRO A 25 -8.59 5.11 5.44
N VAL A 26 -8.13 4.45 4.37
CA VAL A 26 -8.10 2.98 4.31
C VAL A 26 -7.10 2.41 5.30
N VAL A 27 -5.90 2.99 5.38
CA VAL A 27 -4.85 2.58 6.33
C VAL A 27 -5.31 2.85 7.77
N GLU A 28 -5.94 3.99 8.03
CA GLU A 28 -6.49 4.31 9.35
C GLU A 28 -7.53 3.28 9.82
N GLU A 29 -8.42 2.84 8.92
CA GLU A 29 -9.42 1.82 9.23
C GLU A 29 -8.77 0.45 9.50
N GLU A 30 -7.75 0.08 8.72
CA GLU A 30 -6.97 -1.15 8.94
C GLU A 30 -6.28 -1.14 10.32
N ILE A 31 -5.69 0.00 10.70
CA ILE A 31 -4.97 0.16 11.97
C ILE A 31 -5.90 0.13 13.19
N ARG A 32 -7.15 0.60 13.07
CA ARG A 32 -8.11 0.57 14.18
C ARG A 32 -8.36 -0.84 14.73
N SER A 33 -8.24 -1.85 13.88
CA SER A 33 -8.40 -3.27 14.28
C SER A 33 -7.08 -3.96 14.64
N ALA A 34 -5.95 -3.25 14.60
CA ALA A 34 -4.63 -3.81 14.86
C ALA A 34 -4.32 -3.84 16.38
N PRO A 35 -3.37 -4.68 16.83
CA PRO A 35 -2.91 -4.68 18.23
C PRO A 35 -2.35 -3.31 18.66
N ASP A 36 -2.42 -3.01 19.96
CA ASP A 36 -2.01 -1.72 20.53
C ASP A 36 -0.60 -1.28 20.09
N VAL A 37 0.36 -2.20 20.08
CA VAL A 37 1.74 -1.93 19.62
C VAL A 37 1.81 -1.40 18.18
N VAL A 38 0.90 -1.83 17.30
CA VAL A 38 0.82 -1.36 15.91
C VAL A 38 0.14 0.00 15.84
N GLN A 39 -0.89 0.23 16.65
CA GLN A 39 -1.56 1.53 16.74
C GLN A 39 -0.62 2.61 17.28
N GLU A 40 0.17 2.29 18.31
CA GLU A 40 1.19 3.18 18.87
C GLU A 40 2.27 3.52 17.85
N LEU A 41 2.75 2.51 17.10
CA LEU A 41 3.71 2.72 16.02
C LEU A 41 3.15 3.64 14.94
N PHE A 42 1.92 3.38 14.48
CA PHE A 42 1.25 4.22 13.49
C PHE A 42 1.11 5.67 13.97
N ALA A 43 0.71 5.87 15.24
CA ALA A 43 0.56 7.21 15.81
C ALA A 43 1.87 8.01 15.82
N ALA A 44 3.01 7.33 16.02
CA ALA A 44 4.33 7.96 15.96
C ALA A 44 4.66 8.49 14.54
N TYR A 45 4.31 7.73 13.50
CA TYR A 45 4.60 8.11 12.11
C TYR A 45 3.56 9.05 11.48
N ASN A 46 2.31 9.04 11.97
CA ASN A 46 1.22 9.83 11.40
C ASN A 46 1.51 11.33 11.34
N GLN A 47 2.36 11.85 12.23
CA GLN A 47 2.74 13.27 12.25
C GLN A 47 3.66 13.69 11.10
N THR A 48 4.37 12.74 10.49
CA THR A 48 5.39 13.00 9.47
C THR A 48 4.99 12.46 8.09
N ALA A 49 3.99 11.59 8.04
CA ALA A 49 3.47 11.03 6.80
C ALA A 49 2.66 12.06 6.01
N ARG A 50 2.67 11.91 4.68
CA ARG A 50 1.73 12.63 3.80
C ARG A 50 0.35 11.97 3.91
N VAL A 51 -0.68 12.77 4.16
CA VAL A 51 -2.06 12.28 4.25
C VAL A 51 -2.77 12.47 2.90
N GLU A 52 -3.28 11.38 2.36
CA GLU A 52 -4.05 11.36 1.11
C GLU A 52 -5.53 11.07 1.40
N GLN A 53 -6.41 11.75 0.69
CA GLN A 53 -7.86 11.63 0.86
C GLN A 53 -8.48 10.77 -0.24
N ILE A 54 -9.67 10.25 0.01
CA ILE A 54 -10.48 9.61 -1.02
C ILE A 54 -11.06 10.71 -1.92
N THR A 55 -10.70 10.68 -3.20
CA THR A 55 -11.19 11.62 -4.23
C THR A 55 -12.04 10.90 -5.28
N ASN A 56 -12.77 11.66 -6.10
CA ASN A 56 -13.52 11.08 -7.22
C ASN A 56 -12.62 10.28 -8.17
N GLU A 57 -11.42 10.78 -8.44
CA GLU A 57 -10.43 10.09 -9.28
C GLU A 57 -10.05 8.72 -8.70
N THR A 58 -9.79 8.63 -7.39
CA THR A 58 -9.53 7.34 -6.73
C THR A 58 -10.72 6.39 -6.81
N LEU A 59 -11.95 6.91 -6.70
CA LEU A 59 -13.16 6.11 -6.79
C LEU A 59 -13.43 5.59 -8.21
N GLU A 60 -13.16 6.41 -9.23
CA GLU A 60 -13.26 6.04 -10.65
C GLU A 60 -12.22 5.00 -11.03
N LEU A 61 -10.98 5.17 -10.58
CA LEU A 61 -9.90 4.20 -10.80
C LEU A 61 -10.22 2.86 -10.11
N ARG A 62 -10.66 2.89 -8.84
CA ARG A 62 -11.15 1.70 -8.13
C ARG A 62 -12.26 1.00 -8.90
N THR A 63 -13.24 1.76 -9.41
CA THR A 63 -14.37 1.20 -10.17
C THR A 63 -13.87 0.51 -11.44
N SER A 64 -12.90 1.11 -12.13
CA SER A 64 -12.26 0.50 -13.31
C SER A 64 -11.60 -0.84 -13.00
N TYR A 65 -10.97 -1.01 -11.83
CA TYR A 65 -10.40 -2.30 -11.44
C TYR A 65 -11.46 -3.41 -11.33
N VAL A 66 -12.65 -3.07 -10.83
CA VAL A 66 -13.75 -4.04 -10.70
C VAL A 66 -14.39 -4.34 -12.05
N GLU A 67 -14.68 -3.31 -12.85
CA GLU A 67 -15.32 -3.44 -14.16
C GLU A 67 -14.48 -4.26 -15.14
N LEU A 68 -13.15 -4.11 -15.07
CA LEU A 68 -12.20 -4.85 -15.91
C LEU A 68 -11.77 -6.20 -15.29
N GLY A 69 -12.39 -6.61 -14.19
CA GLY A 69 -12.18 -7.93 -13.60
C GLY A 69 -10.80 -8.15 -12.97
N VAL A 70 -10.14 -7.08 -12.51
CA VAL A 70 -8.90 -7.19 -11.73
C VAL A 70 -9.19 -7.84 -10.38
N VAL A 71 -10.27 -7.40 -9.73
CA VAL A 71 -10.79 -7.97 -8.49
C VAL A 71 -12.30 -8.01 -8.45
N SER A 72 -12.85 -8.85 -7.57
CA SER A 72 -14.28 -8.92 -7.28
C SER A 72 -14.72 -7.75 -6.40
N ARG A 73 -16.04 -7.53 -6.34
CA ARG A 73 -16.66 -6.57 -5.42
C ARG A 73 -16.38 -6.84 -3.94
N SER A 74 -15.98 -8.07 -3.58
CA SER A 74 -15.61 -8.41 -2.21
C SER A 74 -14.25 -7.83 -1.79
N ALA A 75 -13.41 -7.40 -2.73
CA ALA A 75 -12.08 -6.82 -2.48
C ALA A 75 -12.04 -5.32 -2.80
N LEU A 76 -13.13 -4.59 -2.53
CA LEU A 76 -13.22 -3.15 -2.80
C LEU A 76 -12.29 -2.30 -1.92
N ALA A 77 -12.02 -2.73 -0.69
CA ALA A 77 -11.09 -2.04 0.20
C ALA A 77 -9.66 -2.09 -0.38
N ASP A 78 -9.19 -3.29 -0.74
CA ASP A 78 -7.92 -3.51 -1.41
C ASP A 78 -7.79 -2.71 -2.72
N ALA A 79 -8.83 -2.75 -3.56
CA ALA A 79 -8.87 -1.97 -4.79
C ALA A 79 -8.79 -0.47 -4.54
N LEU A 80 -9.45 0.02 -3.49
CA LEU A 80 -9.41 1.43 -3.11
C LEU A 80 -8.02 1.81 -2.61
N HIS A 81 -7.37 0.96 -1.81
CA HIS A 81 -6.00 1.18 -1.34
C HIS A 81 -5.04 1.35 -2.53
N VAL A 82 -5.09 0.43 -3.50
CA VAL A 82 -4.27 0.51 -4.72
C VAL A 82 -4.58 1.77 -5.53
N ALA A 83 -5.86 2.15 -5.65
CA ALA A 83 -6.26 3.35 -6.38
C ALA A 83 -5.72 4.63 -5.73
N ILE A 84 -5.84 4.76 -4.40
CA ILE A 84 -5.32 5.91 -3.64
C ILE A 84 -3.82 6.02 -3.84
N ALA A 85 -3.07 4.93 -3.62
CA ALA A 85 -1.62 4.96 -3.76
C ALA A 85 -1.19 5.29 -5.21
N THR A 86 -1.92 4.78 -6.20
CA THR A 86 -1.67 5.11 -7.62
C THR A 86 -1.89 6.59 -7.91
N VAL A 87 -3.05 7.14 -7.52
CA VAL A 87 -3.39 8.55 -7.77
C VAL A 87 -2.45 9.50 -7.00
N ALA A 88 -2.02 9.11 -5.80
CA ALA A 88 -1.06 9.85 -5.01
C ALA A 88 0.36 9.83 -5.60
N GLY A 89 0.61 9.06 -6.67
CA GLY A 89 1.92 8.91 -7.28
C GLY A 89 2.91 8.11 -6.43
N CYS A 90 2.42 7.19 -5.59
CA CYS A 90 3.29 6.31 -4.83
C CYS A 90 3.98 5.31 -5.77
N GLU A 91 5.29 5.14 -5.61
CA GLU A 91 6.06 4.16 -6.39
C GLU A 91 5.78 2.73 -5.94
N LEU A 92 5.45 2.54 -4.66
CA LEU A 92 5.22 1.22 -4.07
C LEU A 92 4.22 1.24 -2.90
N ILE A 93 3.63 0.08 -2.65
CA ILE A 93 2.88 -0.28 -1.44
C ILE A 93 3.65 -1.39 -0.73
N VAL A 94 3.90 -1.22 0.58
CA VAL A 94 4.46 -2.27 1.44
C VAL A 94 3.34 -2.94 2.20
N ILE A 95 3.21 -4.27 2.07
CA ILE A 95 2.14 -5.04 2.73
C ILE A 95 2.69 -6.22 3.53
N TRP A 96 2.09 -6.51 4.69
CA TRP A 96 2.52 -7.57 5.59
C TRP A 96 1.72 -8.87 5.46
N ASN A 97 0.53 -8.83 4.85
CA ASN A 97 -0.30 -10.00 4.61
C ASN A 97 -0.55 -10.21 3.11
N PHE A 98 0.01 -11.29 2.58
CA PHE A 98 0.06 -11.61 1.15
C PHE A 98 -1.15 -12.37 0.62
N ARG A 99 -2.08 -12.78 1.49
CA ARG A 99 -3.07 -13.81 1.12
C ARG A 99 -4.10 -13.37 0.07
N ASP A 100 -4.51 -12.10 0.06
CA ASP A 100 -5.69 -11.69 -0.73
C ASP A 100 -5.37 -10.76 -1.93
N ILE A 101 -4.33 -9.92 -1.84
CA ILE A 101 -3.92 -8.96 -2.89
C ILE A 101 -2.95 -9.54 -3.93
N VAL A 102 -2.10 -10.50 -3.55
CA VAL A 102 -0.78 -10.70 -4.20
C VAL A 102 -0.70 -11.92 -5.12
N HIS A 103 -1.81 -12.37 -5.71
CA HIS A 103 -1.63 -13.24 -6.87
C HIS A 103 -0.93 -12.39 -7.94
N PHE A 104 0.28 -12.76 -8.36
CA PHE A 104 1.15 -11.93 -9.21
C PHE A 104 0.42 -11.36 -10.46
N ASP A 105 -0.58 -12.10 -10.95
CA ASP A 105 -1.44 -11.70 -12.06
C ASP A 105 -2.28 -10.45 -11.74
N LYS A 106 -2.76 -10.30 -10.50
CA LYS A 106 -3.49 -9.12 -10.03
C LYS A 106 -2.63 -7.86 -10.12
N ILE A 107 -1.36 -7.92 -9.70
CA ILE A 107 -0.44 -6.76 -9.79
C ILE A 107 -0.27 -6.33 -11.24
N ARG A 108 -0.10 -7.28 -12.17
CA ARG A 108 0.00 -6.97 -13.61
C ARG A 108 -1.29 -6.34 -14.13
N ARG A 109 -2.45 -6.87 -13.73
CA ARG A 109 -3.76 -6.35 -14.13
C ARG A 109 -4.06 -4.96 -13.57
N TYR A 110 -3.75 -4.70 -12.29
CA TYR A 110 -3.83 -3.35 -11.71
C TYR A 110 -3.01 -2.37 -12.53
N ASN A 111 -1.74 -2.70 -12.78
CA ASN A 111 -0.85 -1.85 -13.57
C ASN A 111 -1.32 -1.65 -15.01
N ALA A 112 -1.92 -2.66 -15.64
CA ALA A 112 -2.52 -2.51 -16.96
C ALA A 112 -3.67 -1.49 -16.94
N VAL A 113 -4.54 -1.55 -15.93
CA VAL A 113 -5.62 -0.56 -15.77
C VAL A 113 -5.06 0.83 -15.46
N ASN A 114 -4.06 0.95 -14.59
CA ASN A 114 -3.40 2.23 -14.28
C ASN A 114 -2.92 2.93 -15.55
N ILE A 115 -2.16 2.21 -16.38
CA ILE A 115 -1.62 2.74 -17.63
C ILE A 115 -2.75 3.14 -18.59
N LEU A 116 -3.80 2.31 -18.72
CA LEU A 116 -4.96 2.63 -19.56
C LEU A 116 -5.71 3.88 -19.09
N ARG A 117 -5.64 4.21 -17.80
CA ARG A 117 -6.23 5.40 -17.20
C ARG A 117 -5.27 6.59 -17.10
N GLY A 118 -4.04 6.46 -17.61
CA GLY A 118 -3.04 7.54 -17.62
C GLY A 118 -2.24 7.68 -16.33
N HIS A 119 -2.24 6.68 -15.46
CA HIS A 119 -1.45 6.66 -14.24
C HIS A 119 -0.20 5.79 -14.38
N ASP A 120 0.77 6.06 -13.51
CA ASP A 120 1.99 5.29 -13.39
C ASP A 120 1.76 3.89 -12.80
N ARG A 121 2.79 3.07 -12.95
CA ARG A 121 2.83 1.73 -12.37
C ARG A 121 3.11 1.81 -10.88
N ILE A 122 2.53 0.89 -10.13
CA ILE A 122 2.75 0.74 -8.70
C ILE A 122 3.35 -0.63 -8.38
N GLY A 123 4.40 -0.61 -7.57
CA GLY A 123 5.00 -1.80 -6.95
C GLY A 123 4.20 -2.24 -5.73
N ILE A 124 4.11 -3.55 -5.49
CA ILE A 124 3.50 -4.10 -4.28
C ILE A 124 4.45 -5.15 -3.76
N PHE A 125 5.01 -4.92 -2.56
CA PHE A 125 6.12 -5.68 -2.03
C PHE A 125 5.95 -5.96 -0.54
N SER A 126 6.64 -6.99 -0.05
CA SER A 126 6.75 -7.25 1.38
C SER A 126 7.81 -6.34 1.97
N PRO A 127 7.79 -6.11 3.30
CA PRO A 127 8.91 -5.48 4.00
C PRO A 127 10.24 -6.16 3.69
N LEU A 128 10.25 -7.49 3.53
CA LEU A 128 11.46 -8.24 3.21
C LEU A 128 12.02 -7.88 1.83
N GLU A 129 11.17 -7.59 0.85
CA GLU A 129 11.58 -7.27 -0.52
C GLU A 129 12.03 -5.83 -0.70
N VAL A 130 11.67 -4.92 0.20
CA VAL A 130 12.00 -3.49 0.10
C VAL A 130 13.19 -3.07 0.94
N VAL A 131 13.46 -3.76 2.06
CA VAL A 131 14.60 -3.40 2.91
C VAL A 131 15.91 -3.87 2.29
N GLN A 132 16.93 -3.01 2.35
CA GLN A 132 18.27 -3.39 1.90
C GLN A 132 18.78 -4.57 2.73
N HIS A 133 19.34 -5.55 2.04
CA HIS A 133 20.13 -6.58 2.68
C HIS A 133 21.56 -6.05 2.74
N ASP A 134 22.17 -6.05 3.92
CA ASP A 134 23.62 -5.97 4.04
C ASP A 134 24.17 -7.20 3.30
N GLU A 135 24.52 -7.06 2.02
CA GLU A 135 25.38 -8.04 1.37
C GLU A 135 26.76 -7.98 2.04
N PRO A 136 27.33 -9.11 2.47
CA PRO A 136 28.65 -9.17 3.09
C PRO A 136 29.79 -8.80 2.14
#